data_AF-A0A927J1Y4-F1
#
_entry.id   AF-A0A927J1Y4-F1
#
_cell.length_a   1.000
_cell.length_b   1.000
_cell.length_c   1.000
_cell.angle_alpha   90.00
_cell.angle_beta   90.00
_cell.angle_gamma   90.00
#
_symmetry.space_group_name_H-M   'P 1'
#
loop_
_entity.id
_entity.type
_entity.pdbx_description
1 polymer ?
#
loop_
_entity_poly.entity_id
_entity_poly.type
_entity_poly.pdbx_seq_one_letter_code
_entity_poly.pdbx_strand_id
1 'polypeptide(L)'
;MTAEISTGAIGLWLTFEPRRQRVYWSKVAAAMLGVLPVVALAYAIMAGGAYGAFALNDRLGNVTGETWSELASVGGRLLVASAGTAAVGAALGVLLKHAAAALGFLVVWVGVLENVVGAAVPELQRWLVRTNVTAWTEGGTAFWINDCTPDETGGMVCESIERAVTQTQGGLFLLGVTVVASLLALVVFRRRDVS
;
A
#
# COMPACT_ATOMS: atom_id res chain seq x y z
N MET A 1 -2.10 -18.57 5.56
CA MET A 1 -3.30 -18.03 6.27
C MET A 1 -4.59 -18.63 5.71
N THR A 2 -5.13 -18.16 4.57
CA THR A 2 -6.42 -18.61 4.03
C THR A 2 -6.45 -20.11 3.70
N ALA A 3 -5.40 -20.63 3.08
CA ALA A 3 -5.26 -22.06 2.77
C ALA A 3 -5.26 -22.96 4.02
N GLU A 4 -4.80 -22.46 5.16
CA GLU A 4 -4.73 -23.24 6.41
C GLU A 4 -6.01 -23.12 7.25
N ILE A 5 -6.76 -22.02 7.05
CA ILE A 5 -8.11 -21.86 7.60
C ILE A 5 -9.07 -22.80 6.87
N SER A 6 -8.95 -22.93 5.54
CA SER A 6 -9.82 -23.81 4.75
C SER A 6 -9.55 -25.30 4.99
N THR A 7 -8.32 -25.68 5.34
CA THR A 7 -7.95 -27.09 5.60
C THR A 7 -8.15 -27.52 7.05
N GLY A 8 -8.53 -26.61 7.96
CA GLY A 8 -8.70 -26.90 9.38
C GLY A 8 -7.39 -27.20 10.13
N ALA A 9 -6.23 -27.14 9.45
CA ALA A 9 -4.92 -27.46 10.02
C ALA A 9 -4.53 -26.54 11.20
N ILE A 10 -5.05 -25.31 11.25
CA ILE A 10 -4.86 -24.38 12.38
C ILE A 10 -5.42 -24.94 13.69
N GLY A 11 -6.54 -25.69 13.64
CA GLY A 11 -7.13 -26.31 14.83
C GLY A 11 -6.21 -27.37 15.44
N LEU A 12 -5.53 -28.16 14.59
CA LEU A 12 -4.63 -29.23 15.02
C LEU A 12 -3.36 -28.69 15.71
N TRP A 13 -2.85 -27.54 15.26
CA TRP A 13 -1.68 -26.87 15.86
C TRP A 13 -2.00 -26.17 17.18
N LEU A 14 -3.21 -25.64 17.33
CA LEU A 14 -3.66 -24.95 18.55
C LEU A 14 -3.91 -25.89 19.73
N THR A 15 -4.00 -27.20 19.49
CA THR A 15 -4.00 -28.23 20.54
C THR A 15 -2.64 -28.43 21.22
N PHE A 16 -1.53 -28.09 20.54
CA PHE A 16 -0.17 -28.39 21.04
C PHE A 16 0.60 -27.15 21.49
N GLU A 17 0.32 -25.95 20.98
CA GLU A 17 1.01 -24.72 21.40
C GLU A 17 0.02 -23.55 21.59
N PRO A 18 -0.32 -23.14 22.84
CA PRO A 18 -1.31 -22.10 23.10
C PRO A 18 -0.81 -20.67 22.79
N ARG A 19 0.36 -20.50 22.15
CA ARG A 19 0.97 -19.19 21.85
C ARG A 19 0.42 -18.59 20.55
N ARG A 20 -0.90 -18.37 20.51
CA ARG A 20 -1.68 -17.94 19.33
C ARG A 20 -1.17 -16.66 18.67
N GLN A 21 -0.67 -15.72 19.47
CA GLN A 21 -0.11 -14.46 18.96
C GLN A 21 1.19 -14.67 18.18
N ARG A 22 2.05 -15.62 18.60
CA ARG A 22 3.31 -15.89 17.90
C ARG A 22 3.05 -16.48 16.52
N VAL A 23 2.04 -17.34 16.40
CA VAL A 23 1.62 -17.94 15.12
C VAL A 23 1.06 -16.90 14.16
N TYR A 24 0.26 -15.95 14.66
CA TYR A 24 -0.22 -14.85 13.83
C TYR A 24 0.93 -14.00 13.30
N TRP A 25 1.81 -13.54 14.21
CA TRP A 25 2.94 -12.67 13.83
C TRP A 25 3.95 -13.39 12.93
N SER A 26 4.22 -14.68 13.15
CA SER A 26 5.13 -15.43 12.27
C SER A 26 4.59 -15.55 10.85
N LYS A 27 3.27 -15.72 10.69
CA LYS A 27 2.63 -15.78 9.37
C LYS A 27 2.55 -14.42 8.68
N VAL A 28 2.29 -13.35 9.43
CA VAL A 28 2.37 -11.99 8.89
C VAL A 28 3.80 -11.69 8.46
N ALA A 29 4.80 -12.01 9.29
CA ALA A 29 6.21 -11.85 8.95
C ALA A 29 6.62 -12.69 7.73
N ALA A 30 6.13 -13.93 7.62
CA ALA A 30 6.37 -14.77 6.45
C ALA A 30 5.75 -14.17 5.18
N ALA A 31 4.55 -13.59 5.25
CA ALA A 31 3.95 -12.88 4.12
C ALA A 31 4.75 -11.63 3.73
N MET A 32 5.18 -10.85 4.72
CA MET A 32 6.02 -9.66 4.50
C MET A 32 7.34 -10.03 3.85
N LEU A 33 8.06 -11.04 4.37
CA LEU A 33 9.35 -11.45 3.83
C LEU A 33 9.22 -12.15 2.48
N GLY A 34 8.15 -12.92 2.27
CA GLY A 34 7.92 -13.67 1.04
C GLY A 34 7.67 -12.77 -0.18
N VAL A 35 7.11 -11.57 0.00
CA VAL A 35 6.86 -10.64 -1.12
C VAL A 35 8.12 -9.90 -1.58
N LEU A 36 9.08 -9.68 -0.66
CA LEU A 36 10.28 -8.90 -0.94
C LEU A 36 11.10 -9.40 -2.14
N PRO A 37 11.45 -10.70 -2.28
CA PRO A 37 12.25 -11.14 -3.42
C PRO A 37 11.52 -10.94 -4.75
N VAL A 38 10.19 -11.12 -4.78
CA VAL A 38 9.39 -10.92 -5.99
C VAL A 38 9.37 -9.45 -6.40
N VAL A 39 9.16 -8.55 -5.44
CA VAL A 39 9.14 -7.11 -5.69
C VAL A 39 10.52 -6.58 -6.03
N ALA A 40 11.57 -7.04 -5.35
CA ALA A 40 12.95 -6.69 -5.66
C ALA A 40 13.32 -7.11 -7.08
N LEU A 41 12.94 -8.34 -7.48
CA LEU A 41 13.17 -8.83 -8.84
C LEU A 41 12.39 -8.01 -9.88
N ALA A 42 11.11 -7.75 -9.64
CA ALA A 42 10.28 -6.94 -10.54
C ALA A 42 10.86 -5.52 -10.70
N TYR A 43 11.28 -4.91 -9.60
CA TYR A 43 11.93 -3.60 -9.61
C TYR A 43 13.25 -3.63 -10.38
N ALA A 44 14.10 -4.63 -10.15
CA ALA A 44 15.37 -4.77 -10.86
C ALA A 44 15.16 -4.98 -12.36
N ILE A 45 14.14 -5.75 -12.77
CA ILE A 45 13.78 -5.93 -14.18
C ILE A 45 13.29 -4.62 -14.78
N MET A 46 12.42 -3.86 -14.11
CA MET A 46 11.93 -2.58 -14.62
C MET A 46 13.04 -1.54 -14.72
N ALA A 47 13.83 -1.36 -13.64
CA ALA A 47 14.92 -0.40 -13.60
C ALA A 47 16.04 -0.78 -14.59
N GLY A 48 16.42 -2.05 -14.64
CA GLY A 48 17.41 -2.57 -15.59
C GLY A 48 16.92 -2.50 -17.05
N GLY A 49 15.64 -2.77 -17.28
CA GLY A 49 15.01 -2.64 -18.60
C GLY A 49 14.98 -1.18 -19.08
N ALA A 50 14.61 -0.24 -18.20
CA ALA A 50 14.66 1.18 -18.50
C ALA A 50 16.09 1.64 -18.81
N TYR A 51 17.06 1.27 -17.95
CA TYR A 51 18.47 1.54 -18.18
C TYR A 51 18.95 1.01 -19.53
N GLY A 52 18.65 -0.26 -19.83
CA GLY A 52 19.02 -0.90 -21.10
C GLY A 52 18.41 -0.20 -22.31
N ALA A 53 17.13 0.18 -22.22
CA ALA A 53 16.46 0.93 -23.28
C ALA A 53 17.13 2.30 -23.52
N PHE A 54 17.46 3.06 -22.47
CA PHE A 54 18.16 4.33 -22.63
C PHE A 54 19.59 4.15 -23.15
N ALA A 55 20.26 3.05 -22.79
CA ALA A 55 21.61 2.72 -23.25
C ALA A 55 21.63 2.46 -24.75
N LEU A 56 20.68 1.65 -25.23
CA LEU A 56 20.56 1.29 -26.64
C LEU A 56 20.18 2.47 -27.55
N ASN A 57 19.61 3.53 -26.99
CA ASN A 57 19.19 4.73 -27.74
C ASN A 57 20.16 5.91 -27.57
N ASP A 58 21.33 5.70 -26.95
CA ASP A 58 22.30 6.76 -26.62
C ASP A 58 21.69 7.96 -25.85
N ARG A 59 20.67 7.68 -25.04
CA ARG A 59 19.95 8.67 -24.22
C ARG A 59 20.31 8.59 -22.74
N LEU A 60 21.32 7.80 -22.38
CA LEU A 60 21.68 7.54 -20.98
C LEU A 60 22.13 8.80 -20.22
N GLY A 61 22.58 9.83 -20.93
CA GLY A 61 23.11 11.05 -20.32
C GLY A 61 24.29 10.75 -19.38
N ASN A 62 24.46 11.57 -18.34
CA ASN A 62 25.46 11.36 -17.31
C ASN A 62 24.83 10.65 -16.10
N VAL A 63 25.00 9.33 -16.00
CA VAL A 63 24.53 8.57 -14.83
C VAL A 63 25.57 8.69 -13.72
N THR A 64 25.24 9.48 -12.69
CA THR A 64 26.15 9.74 -11.56
C THR A 64 25.84 8.82 -10.39
N GLY A 65 26.69 8.83 -9.36
CA GLY A 65 26.42 8.13 -8.09
C GLY A 65 25.14 8.61 -7.40
N GLU A 66 24.73 9.87 -7.63
CA GLU A 66 23.48 10.42 -7.12
C GLU A 66 22.27 9.70 -7.71
N THR A 67 22.25 9.48 -9.03
CA THR A 67 21.18 8.72 -9.71
C THR A 67 21.03 7.30 -9.14
N TRP A 68 22.14 6.62 -8.86
CA TRP A 68 22.11 5.29 -8.22
C TRP A 68 21.58 5.35 -6.78
N SER A 69 21.94 6.40 -6.03
CA SER A 69 21.45 6.60 -4.67
C SER A 69 19.94 6.87 -4.63
N GLU A 70 19.43 7.68 -5.56
CA GLU A 70 18.01 7.94 -5.72
C GLU A 70 17.27 6.66 -6.11
N LEU A 71 17.77 5.91 -7.09
CA LEU A 71 17.19 4.65 -7.53
C LEU A 71 17.15 3.60 -6.40
N ALA A 72 18.21 3.53 -5.59
CA ALA A 72 18.23 2.68 -4.40
C ALA A 72 17.22 3.14 -3.34
N SER A 73 17.06 4.45 -3.16
CA SER A 73 16.11 5.01 -2.19
C SER A 73 14.66 4.72 -2.58
N VAL A 74 14.30 4.85 -3.87
CA VAL A 74 12.97 4.52 -4.40
C VAL A 74 12.71 3.03 -4.27
N GLY A 75 13.67 2.19 -4.66
CA GLY A 75 13.58 0.73 -4.51
C GLY A 75 13.38 0.31 -3.04
N GLY A 76 14.13 0.91 -2.11
CA GLY A 76 13.97 0.66 -0.68
C GLY A 76 12.58 1.04 -0.16
N ARG A 77 12.07 2.21 -0.55
CA ARG A 77 10.71 2.67 -0.19
C ARG A 77 9.62 1.75 -0.75
N LEU A 78 9.80 1.29 -2.00
CA LEU A 78 8.90 0.35 -2.65
C LEU A 78 8.85 -0.99 -1.91
N LEU A 79 10.01 -1.51 -1.49
CA LEU A 79 10.08 -2.73 -0.69
C LEU A 79 9.33 -2.59 0.64
N VAL A 80 9.52 -1.48 1.35
CA VAL A 80 8.79 -1.19 2.60
C VAL A 80 7.27 -1.11 2.34
N ALA A 81 6.84 -0.41 1.30
CA ALA A 81 5.43 -0.29 0.94
C ALA A 81 4.82 -1.66 0.58
N SER A 82 5.58 -2.51 -0.12
CA SER A 82 5.14 -3.86 -0.48
C SER A 82 4.97 -4.77 0.73
N ALA A 83 5.88 -4.68 1.71
CA ALA A 83 5.76 -5.41 2.97
C ALA A 83 4.52 -4.97 3.76
N GLY A 84 4.25 -3.66 3.83
CA GLY A 84 3.02 -3.14 4.44
C GLY A 84 1.76 -3.65 3.75
N THR A 85 1.77 -3.69 2.42
CA THR A 85 0.66 -4.23 1.61
C THR A 85 0.44 -5.72 1.86
N ALA A 86 1.53 -6.51 1.95
CA ALA A 86 1.44 -7.93 2.29
C ALA A 86 0.87 -8.17 3.69
N ALA A 87 1.23 -7.33 4.67
CA ALA A 87 0.67 -7.39 6.01
C ALA A 87 -0.83 -7.07 6.03
N VAL A 88 -1.28 -6.07 5.26
CA VAL A 88 -2.71 -5.74 5.10
C VAL A 88 -3.44 -6.89 4.40
N GLY A 89 -2.88 -7.47 3.35
CA GLY A 89 -3.45 -8.65 2.68
C GLY A 89 -3.60 -9.85 3.61
N ALA A 90 -2.59 -10.12 4.45
CA ALA A 90 -2.65 -11.15 5.48
C ALA A 90 -3.75 -10.87 6.52
N ALA A 91 -3.89 -9.61 6.96
CA ALA A 91 -4.94 -9.18 7.88
C ALA A 91 -6.35 -9.35 7.26
N LEU A 92 -6.55 -8.93 6.01
CA LEU A 92 -7.80 -9.12 5.28
C LEU A 92 -8.15 -10.60 5.12
N GLY A 93 -7.16 -11.45 4.85
CA GLY A 93 -7.35 -12.90 4.78
C GLY A 93 -7.88 -13.50 6.09
N VAL A 94 -7.44 -12.99 7.24
CA VAL A 94 -7.94 -13.39 8.57
C VAL A 94 -9.35 -12.86 8.83
N LEU A 95 -9.63 -11.62 8.43
CA LEU A 95 -10.93 -10.98 8.65
C LEU A 95 -12.04 -11.64 7.81
N LEU A 96 -11.78 -11.81 6.52
CA LEU A 96 -12.75 -12.27 5.51
C LEU A 96 -12.85 -13.79 5.38
N LYS A 97 -11.89 -14.55 5.90
CA LYS A 97 -11.79 -16.03 5.81
C LYS A 97 -11.74 -16.62 4.39
N HIS A 98 -11.79 -15.79 3.35
CA HIS A 98 -11.76 -16.18 1.95
C HIS A 98 -10.71 -15.40 1.17
N ALA A 99 -9.79 -16.10 0.51
CA ALA A 99 -8.77 -15.47 -0.34
C ALA A 99 -9.41 -14.71 -1.51
N ALA A 100 -10.44 -15.29 -2.14
CA ALA A 100 -11.16 -14.66 -3.23
C ALA A 100 -11.88 -13.37 -2.79
N ALA A 101 -12.47 -13.35 -1.59
CA ALA A 101 -13.11 -12.14 -1.06
C ALA A 101 -12.08 -11.04 -0.75
N ALA A 102 -10.92 -11.41 -0.19
CA ALA A 102 -9.85 -10.45 0.08
C ALA A 102 -9.28 -9.83 -1.21
N LEU A 103 -9.02 -10.66 -2.22
CA LEU A 103 -8.55 -10.18 -3.53
C LEU A 103 -9.62 -9.34 -4.23
N GLY A 104 -10.87 -9.80 -4.24
CA GLY A 104 -11.99 -9.06 -4.83
C GLY A 104 -12.19 -7.70 -4.17
N PHE A 105 -12.10 -7.63 -2.84
CA PHE A 105 -12.16 -6.37 -2.11
C PHE A 105 -11.05 -5.41 -2.54
N LEU A 106 -9.80 -5.87 -2.63
CA LEU A 106 -8.67 -5.03 -3.04
C LEU A 106 -8.85 -4.51 -4.48
N VAL A 107 -9.28 -5.37 -5.40
CA VAL A 107 -9.50 -5.00 -6.80
C VAL A 107 -10.61 -3.95 -6.91
N VAL A 108 -11.74 -4.14 -6.23
CA VAL A 108 -12.84 -3.17 -6.23
C VAL A 108 -12.43 -1.86 -5.57
N TRP A 109 -11.68 -1.93 -4.46
CA TRP A 109 -11.19 -0.76 -3.76
C TRP A 109 -10.30 0.11 -4.66
N VAL A 110 -9.20 -0.47 -5.16
CA VAL A 110 -8.20 0.26 -5.96
C VAL A 110 -8.73 0.63 -7.34
N GLY A 111 -9.49 -0.27 -7.98
CA GLY A 111 -9.98 -0.07 -9.34
C GLY A 111 -11.18 0.87 -9.43
N VAL A 112 -12.09 0.85 -8.46
CA VAL A 112 -13.36 1.58 -8.54
C VAL A 112 -13.46 2.65 -7.46
N LEU A 113 -13.39 2.26 -6.19
CA LEU A 113 -13.70 3.18 -5.09
C LEU A 113 -12.75 4.37 -5.05
N GLU A 114 -11.45 4.15 -5.25
CA GLU A 114 -10.48 5.25 -5.22
C GLU A 114 -10.70 6.26 -6.34
N ASN A 115 -11.02 5.79 -7.55
CA ASN A 115 -11.28 6.66 -8.70
C ASN A 115 -12.60 7.43 -8.53
N VAL A 116 -13.66 6.75 -8.06
CA VAL A 116 -14.96 7.38 -7.84
C VAL A 116 -14.88 8.42 -6.72
N VAL A 117 -14.27 8.09 -5.58
CA VAL A 117 -14.12 9.02 -4.45
C VAL A 117 -13.25 10.21 -4.83
N GLY A 118 -12.12 9.96 -5.51
CA GLY A 118 -11.21 11.03 -5.96
C GLY A 118 -11.85 11.98 -6.98
N ALA A 119 -12.79 11.50 -7.80
CA ALA A 119 -13.54 12.32 -8.74
C ALA A 119 -14.72 13.06 -8.09
N ALA A 120 -15.44 12.40 -7.17
CA ALA A 120 -16.62 12.96 -6.53
C ALA A 120 -16.26 14.02 -5.46
N VAL A 121 -15.14 13.83 -4.76
CA VAL A 121 -14.72 14.70 -3.66
C VAL A 121 -13.21 14.92 -3.73
N PRO A 122 -12.74 15.96 -4.45
CA PRO A 122 -11.31 16.25 -4.62
C PRO A 122 -10.57 16.45 -3.29
N GLU A 123 -11.22 16.96 -2.25
CA GLU A 123 -10.62 17.15 -0.92
C GLU A 123 -10.22 15.84 -0.23
N LEU A 124 -10.85 14.71 -0.59
CA LEU A 124 -10.51 13.38 -0.08
C LEU A 124 -9.27 12.80 -0.75
N GLN A 125 -8.71 13.44 -1.79
CA GLN A 125 -7.53 12.95 -2.49
C GLN A 125 -6.30 12.79 -1.59
N ARG A 126 -6.16 13.61 -0.54
CA ARG A 126 -5.10 13.46 0.46
C ARG A 126 -5.19 12.19 1.31
N TRP A 127 -6.36 11.55 1.37
CA TRP A 127 -6.60 10.33 2.16
C TRP A 127 -6.74 9.07 1.30
N LEU A 128 -6.67 9.20 -0.02
CA LEU A 128 -6.69 8.07 -0.94
C LEU A 128 -5.40 7.25 -0.81
N VAL A 129 -5.51 5.92 -0.83
CA VAL A 129 -4.35 5.04 -0.66
C VAL A 129 -3.39 5.26 -1.82
N ARG A 130 -3.89 5.35 -3.06
CA ARG A 130 -3.06 5.64 -4.25
C ARG A 130 -2.22 6.90 -4.09
N THR A 131 -2.80 8.02 -3.67
CA THR A 131 -2.07 9.30 -3.48
C THR A 131 -1.00 9.18 -2.39
N ASN A 132 -1.29 8.48 -1.30
CA ASN A 132 -0.32 8.30 -0.22
C ASN A 132 0.80 7.32 -0.60
N VAL A 133 0.51 6.31 -1.43
CA VAL A 133 1.51 5.41 -2.01
C VAL A 133 2.45 6.17 -2.94
N THR A 134 1.92 6.98 -3.86
CA THR A 134 2.74 7.78 -4.77
C THR A 134 3.58 8.80 -4.00
N ALA A 135 2.98 9.51 -3.03
CA ALA A 135 3.71 10.44 -2.17
C ALA A 135 4.87 9.76 -1.43
N TRP A 136 4.68 8.53 -0.95
CA TRP A 136 5.73 7.77 -0.28
C TRP A 136 6.85 7.35 -1.22
N THR A 137 6.52 6.82 -2.40
CA THR A 137 7.52 6.28 -3.34
C THR A 137 8.29 7.37 -4.06
N GLU A 138 7.62 8.43 -4.50
CA GLU A 138 8.19 9.49 -5.33
C GLU A 138 8.79 10.65 -4.50
N GLY A 139 8.63 10.64 -3.18
CA GLY A 139 9.13 11.72 -2.30
C GLY A 139 8.16 12.88 -2.09
N GLY A 140 6.96 12.77 -2.65
CA GLY A 140 5.85 13.71 -2.48
C GLY A 140 4.96 13.65 -3.71
N THR A 141 3.73 14.13 -3.58
CA THR A 141 2.84 14.31 -4.73
C THR A 141 1.98 15.53 -4.51
N ALA A 142 1.55 16.18 -5.58
CA ALA A 142 0.66 17.33 -5.51
C ALA A 142 -0.67 17.00 -6.19
N PHE A 143 -1.74 17.57 -5.67
CA PHE A 143 -3.08 17.44 -6.23
C PHE A 143 -3.78 18.78 -6.27
N TRP A 144 -4.69 18.92 -7.22
CA TRP A 144 -5.38 20.17 -7.52
C TRP A 144 -6.78 20.16 -6.93
N ILE A 145 -7.14 21.22 -6.22
CA ILE A 145 -8.48 21.45 -5.70
C ILE A 145 -8.98 22.77 -6.28
N ASN A 146 -10.21 22.79 -6.78
CA ASN A 146 -10.86 24.03 -7.18
C ASN A 146 -11.54 24.65 -5.96
N ASP A 147 -11.05 25.79 -5.50
CA ASP A 147 -11.67 26.58 -4.45
C ASP A 147 -12.55 27.65 -5.10
N CYS A 148 -13.86 27.48 -4.99
CA CYS A 148 -14.84 28.36 -5.61
C CYS A 148 -15.35 29.36 -4.58
N THR A 149 -14.89 30.60 -4.68
CA THR A 149 -15.32 31.71 -3.81
C THR A 149 -16.30 32.62 -4.53
N PRO A 150 -17.30 33.18 -3.84
CA PRO A 150 -18.22 34.15 -4.42
C PRO A 150 -17.48 35.48 -4.67
N ASP A 151 -17.53 35.94 -5.92
CA ASP A 151 -17.02 37.25 -6.33
C ASP A 151 -17.96 38.38 -5.88
N GLU A 152 -17.45 39.62 -5.83
CA GLU A 152 -18.19 40.82 -5.42
C GLU A 152 -19.42 41.10 -6.31
N THR A 153 -19.46 40.53 -7.52
CA THR A 153 -20.58 40.61 -8.46
C THR A 153 -21.61 39.48 -8.32
N GLY A 154 -21.44 38.55 -7.37
CA GLY A 154 -22.31 37.39 -7.17
C GLY A 154 -22.05 36.22 -8.13
N GLY A 155 -20.97 36.30 -8.93
CA GLY A 155 -20.44 35.16 -9.70
C GLY A 155 -19.64 34.21 -8.82
N MET A 156 -19.49 32.95 -9.23
CA MET A 156 -18.57 32.00 -8.59
C MET A 156 -17.25 32.00 -9.37
N VAL A 157 -16.16 32.38 -8.71
CA VAL A 157 -14.81 32.28 -9.30
C VAL A 157 -14.10 31.10 -8.65
N CYS A 158 -13.72 30.12 -9.47
CA CYS A 158 -13.02 28.93 -9.03
C CYS A 158 -11.52 29.07 -9.33
N GLU A 159 -10.70 29.10 -8.29
CA GLU A 159 -9.24 29.07 -8.40
C GLU A 159 -8.72 27.65 -8.13
N SER A 160 -7.84 27.16 -9.00
CA SER A 160 -7.23 25.84 -8.84
C SER A 160 -6.01 25.94 -7.93
N ILE A 161 -6.16 25.55 -6.67
CA ILE A 161 -5.11 25.56 -5.65
C ILE A 161 -4.38 24.22 -5.66
N GLU A 162 -3.06 24.28 -5.79
CA GLU A 162 -2.19 23.11 -5.63
C GLU A 162 -1.98 22.79 -4.14
N ARG A 163 -2.25 21.55 -3.75
CA ARG A 163 -1.99 21.04 -2.41
C ARG A 163 -0.99 19.90 -2.49
N ALA A 164 0.10 20.02 -1.74
CA ALA A 164 1.13 18.98 -1.67
C ALA A 164 0.83 17.98 -0.54
N VAL A 165 1.05 16.70 -0.83
CA VAL A 165 1.14 15.61 0.13
C VAL A 165 2.61 15.24 0.27
N THR A 166 3.13 15.43 1.47
CA THR A 166 4.54 15.14 1.75
C THR A 166 4.79 13.63 1.86
N GLN A 167 6.04 13.22 1.62
CA GLN A 167 6.45 11.83 1.78
C GLN A 167 6.16 11.29 3.20
N THR A 168 6.42 12.10 4.23
CA THR A 168 6.24 11.71 5.64
C THR A 168 4.76 11.49 5.96
N GLN A 169 3.88 12.35 5.45
CA GLN A 169 2.43 12.17 5.60
C GLN A 169 1.96 10.87 4.94
N GLY A 170 2.39 10.59 3.71
CA GLY A 170 2.07 9.34 3.01
C GLY A 170 2.55 8.11 3.77
N GLY A 171 3.80 8.13 4.25
CA GLY A 171 4.36 7.05 5.06
C GLY A 171 3.62 6.80 6.36
N LEU A 172 3.27 7.87 7.10
CA LEU A 172 2.51 7.76 8.36
C LEU A 172 1.10 7.22 8.12
N PHE A 173 0.44 7.66 7.04
CA PHE A 173 -0.88 7.16 6.67
C PHE A 173 -0.83 5.65 6.38
N LEU A 174 0.10 5.22 5.52
CA LEU A 174 0.26 3.80 5.18
C LEU A 174 0.60 2.95 6.40
N LEU A 175 1.50 3.42 7.27
CA LEU A 175 1.83 2.76 8.53
C LEU A 175 0.59 2.64 9.41
N GLY A 176 -0.20 3.71 9.54
CA GLY A 176 -1.45 3.72 10.28
C GLY A 176 -2.43 2.67 9.77
N VAL A 177 -2.65 2.61 8.45
CA VAL A 177 -3.52 1.61 7.81
C VAL A 177 -3.02 0.19 8.09
N THR A 178 -1.72 -0.08 7.93
CA THR A 178 -1.14 -1.39 8.21
C THR A 178 -1.32 -1.79 9.68
N VAL A 179 -0.98 -0.90 10.61
CA VAL A 179 -1.10 -1.16 12.05
C VAL A 179 -2.56 -1.43 12.45
N VAL A 180 -3.49 -0.59 12.00
CA VAL A 180 -4.92 -0.74 12.32
C VAL A 180 -5.46 -2.05 11.75
N ALA A 181 -5.17 -2.37 10.48
CA ALA A 181 -5.62 -3.62 9.86
C ALA A 181 -5.07 -4.85 10.59
N SER A 182 -3.77 -4.86 10.92
CA SER A 182 -3.14 -5.96 11.65
C SER A 182 -3.70 -6.11 13.07
N LEU A 183 -3.92 -5.01 13.80
CA LEU A 183 -4.50 -5.05 15.14
C LEU A 183 -5.96 -5.54 15.13
N LEU A 184 -6.77 -5.09 14.17
CA LEU A 184 -8.15 -5.57 14.01
C LEU A 184 -8.17 -7.07 13.71
N ALA A 185 -7.33 -7.52 12.78
CA ALA A 185 -7.19 -8.95 12.49
C ALA A 185 -6.75 -9.75 13.73
N LEU A 186 -5.81 -9.24 14.51
CA LEU A 186 -5.37 -9.86 15.76
C LEU A 186 -6.51 -9.94 16.79
N VAL A 187 -7.28 -8.87 16.98
CA VAL A 187 -8.41 -8.85 17.91
C VAL A 187 -9.50 -9.84 17.48
N VAL A 188 -9.85 -9.86 16.19
CA VAL A 188 -10.82 -10.82 15.64
C VAL A 188 -10.33 -12.26 15.79
N PHE A 189 -9.05 -12.51 15.53
CA PHE A 189 -8.43 -13.82 15.73
C PHE A 189 -8.48 -14.26 17.20
N ARG A 190 -8.28 -13.33 18.16
CA ARG A 190 -8.40 -13.63 19.60
C ARG A 190 -9.83 -13.88 20.05
N ARG A 191 -10.82 -13.14 19.53
CA ARG A 191 -12.22 -13.23 19.97
C ARG A 191 -12.97 -14.43 19.39
N ARG A 192 -12.65 -14.84 18.16
CA ARG A 192 -13.40 -15.89 17.44
C ARG A 192 -13.14 -17.32 17.92
N ASP A 193 -12.16 -17.55 18.79
CA ASP A 193 -11.90 -18.89 19.34
C ASP A 193 -12.69 -19.16 20.65
N VAL A 194 -13.59 -18.26 21.07
CA VAL A 194 -14.39 -18.39 22.32
C VAL A 194 -15.84 -18.79 22.03
N SER A 195 -16.17 -19.23 20.81
CA SER A 195 -17.53 -19.66 20.43
C SER A 195 -17.52 -20.96 19.64
#